data_AF-A0AA50HTF1-F1
#
_entry.id   AF-A0AA50HTF1-F1
#
_cell.length_a   1.000
_cell.length_b   1.000
_cell.length_c   1.000
_cell.angle_alpha   90.00
_cell.angle_beta   90.00
_cell.angle_gamma   90.00
#
_symmetry.space_group_name_H-M   'P 1'
#
loop_
_entity.id
_entity.type
_entity.pdbx_description
1 polymer ?
#
loop_
_entity_poly.entity_id
_entity_poly.type
_entity_poly.pdbx_seq_one_letter_code
_entity_poly.pdbx_strand_id
1 'polypeptide(L)'
;MSNLSIADGIRLGIAVGVAKTVTAVVKALRLGSASVLPGEIARRLHPKMLGLLAQQVSQGVILVVGTNGKTTTSLLLRKILVDQGYRVTHNATGANLINGLITALLADANLFGRLSTDFAILEVDENVLPLVLKDCQPRAILALNLFRDQLDRYGEVDSISQRWQKAIAPLPENTIIAVNADDPTLSHLGQKLAQRVCYFGLSEPDLYLEEIPHAVDSIYCPQCGTSLDYRGVYLSHLGDYQCPSCGFQKVSPLSTVVSGPKFSSVFTTNTTPSPPVW
;
A
#
# COMPACT_ATOMS: atom_id res chain seq x y z
N MET A 1 -16.86 6.11 14.69
CA MET A 1 -17.78 5.06 14.21
C MET A 1 -18.96 5.74 13.55
N SER A 2 -18.98 5.85 12.22
CA SER A 2 -20.16 6.36 11.51
C SER A 2 -21.26 5.31 11.63
N ASN A 3 -22.36 5.64 12.30
CA ASN A 3 -23.56 4.81 12.28
C ASN A 3 -24.00 4.64 10.82
N LEU A 4 -23.86 3.43 10.27
CA LEU A 4 -24.45 3.09 8.99
C LEU A 4 -25.94 3.42 9.08
N SER A 5 -26.43 4.27 8.19
CA SER A 5 -27.87 4.49 8.07
C SER A 5 -28.56 3.16 7.77
N ILE A 6 -29.76 2.95 8.31
CA ILE A 6 -30.59 1.77 7.98
C ILE A 6 -30.75 1.66 6.45
N ALA A 7 -30.85 2.79 5.75
CA ALA A 7 -30.91 2.85 4.29
C ALA A 7 -29.63 2.35 3.61
N ASP A 8 -28.45 2.68 4.17
CA ASP A 8 -27.16 2.20 3.66
C ASP A 8 -27.01 0.70 3.90
N GLY A 9 -27.46 0.19 5.05
CA GLY A 9 -27.49 -1.24 5.35
C GLY A 9 -28.37 -2.04 4.38
N ILE A 10 -29.57 -1.53 4.06
CA ILE A 10 -30.46 -2.16 3.08
C ILE A 10 -29.86 -2.13 1.68
N ARG A 11 -29.33 -0.98 1.24
CA ARG A 11 -28.67 -0.83 -0.08
C ARG A 11 -27.45 -1.73 -0.21
N LEU A 12 -26.65 -1.84 0.84
CA LEU A 12 -25.52 -2.76 0.92
C LEU A 12 -25.97 -4.21 0.71
N GLY A 13 -26.99 -4.66 1.46
CA GLY A 13 -27.53 -6.01 1.34
C GLY A 13 -28.05 -6.33 -0.07
N ILE A 14 -28.81 -5.41 -0.68
CA ILE A 14 -29.30 -5.54 -2.06
C ILE A 14 -28.13 -5.62 -3.04
N ALA A 15 -27.16 -4.71 -2.94
CA ALA A 15 -26.01 -4.67 -3.83
C ALA A 15 -25.18 -5.96 -3.75
N VAL A 16 -24.94 -6.46 -2.55
CA VAL A 16 -24.24 -7.74 -2.32
C VAL A 16 -25.03 -8.91 -2.89
N GLY A 17 -26.34 -8.98 -2.63
CA GLY A 17 -27.21 -10.03 -3.15
C GLY A 17 -27.21 -10.09 -4.67
N VAL A 18 -27.37 -8.94 -5.34
CA VAL A 18 -27.33 -8.85 -6.81
C VAL A 18 -25.97 -9.25 -7.35
N ALA A 19 -24.89 -8.70 -6.78
CA ALA A 19 -23.52 -9.01 -7.22
C ALA A 19 -23.22 -10.52 -7.10
N LYS A 20 -23.57 -11.16 -5.97
CA LYS A 20 -23.34 -12.59 -5.76
C LYS A 20 -24.19 -13.47 -6.67
N THR A 21 -25.46 -13.11 -6.88
CA THR A 21 -26.37 -13.86 -7.76
C THR A 21 -25.89 -13.81 -9.21
N VAL A 22 -25.56 -12.62 -9.73
CA VAL A 22 -25.03 -12.47 -11.09
C VAL A 22 -23.73 -13.27 -11.27
N THR A 23 -22.86 -13.22 -10.27
CA THR A 23 -21.58 -13.97 -10.29
C THR A 23 -21.81 -15.47 -10.33
N ALA A 24 -22.76 -15.99 -9.54
CA ALA A 24 -23.11 -17.41 -9.54
C ALA A 24 -23.63 -17.86 -10.92
N VAL A 25 -24.49 -17.05 -11.56
CA VAL A 25 -25.00 -17.32 -12.92
C VAL A 25 -23.88 -17.32 -13.95
N VAL A 26 -22.99 -16.32 -13.93
CA VAL A 26 -21.85 -16.22 -14.87
C VAL A 26 -20.92 -17.42 -14.75
N LYS A 27 -20.61 -17.85 -13.52
CA LYS A 27 -19.78 -19.04 -13.26
C LYS A 27 -20.49 -20.33 -13.68
N ALA A 28 -21.79 -20.47 -13.40
CA ALA A 28 -22.58 -21.64 -13.80
C ALA A 28 -22.64 -21.79 -15.33
N LEU A 29 -22.76 -20.67 -16.05
CA LEU A 29 -22.76 -20.62 -17.51
C LEU A 29 -21.35 -20.67 -18.14
N ARG A 30 -20.28 -20.78 -17.32
CA ARG A 30 -18.87 -20.80 -17.76
C ARG A 30 -18.48 -19.62 -18.67
N LEU A 31 -19.09 -18.45 -18.46
CA LEU A 31 -18.87 -17.26 -19.29
C LEU A 31 -17.61 -16.47 -18.91
N GLY A 32 -16.81 -16.94 -17.94
CA GLY A 32 -15.54 -16.33 -17.54
C GLY A 32 -15.27 -16.40 -16.03
N SER A 33 -14.13 -15.85 -15.60
CA SER A 33 -13.68 -15.88 -14.19
C SER A 33 -14.42 -14.88 -13.28
N ALA A 34 -15.09 -13.89 -13.86
CA ALA A 34 -15.81 -12.81 -13.15
C ALA A 34 -14.98 -12.14 -12.05
N SER A 35 -13.67 -11.94 -12.28
CA SER A 35 -12.71 -11.51 -11.25
C SER A 35 -12.93 -10.09 -10.69
N VAL A 36 -13.61 -9.21 -11.45
CA VAL A 36 -13.94 -7.82 -11.02
C VAL A 36 -15.42 -7.47 -11.14
N LEU A 37 -16.20 -8.33 -11.81
CA LEU A 37 -17.62 -8.10 -12.08
C LEU A 37 -18.49 -7.90 -10.83
N PRO A 38 -18.33 -8.69 -9.73
CA PRO A 38 -19.12 -8.48 -8.52
C PRO A 38 -18.94 -7.07 -7.95
N GLY A 39 -17.70 -6.60 -7.89
CA GLY A 39 -17.38 -5.28 -7.37
C GLY A 39 -17.81 -4.15 -8.29
N GLU A 40 -17.77 -4.33 -9.61
CA GLU A 40 -18.32 -3.36 -10.56
C GLU A 40 -19.84 -3.18 -10.37
N ILE A 41 -20.58 -4.29 -10.25
CA ILE A 41 -22.04 -4.26 -10.01
C ILE A 41 -22.34 -3.60 -8.66
N ALA A 42 -21.66 -4.05 -7.59
CA ALA A 42 -21.89 -3.53 -6.25
C ALA A 42 -21.57 -2.03 -6.15
N ARG A 43 -20.51 -1.57 -6.81
CA ARG A 43 -20.12 -0.15 -6.87
C ARG A 43 -21.15 0.70 -7.62
N ARG A 44 -21.72 0.20 -8.72
CA ARG A 44 -22.79 0.90 -9.45
C ARG A 44 -24.06 1.04 -8.62
N LEU A 45 -24.42 -0.01 -7.88
CA LEU A 45 -25.60 0.01 -7.02
C LEU A 45 -25.36 0.85 -5.75
N HIS A 46 -24.14 0.87 -5.23
CA HIS A 46 -23.76 1.68 -4.09
C HIS A 46 -22.34 2.23 -4.23
N PRO A 47 -22.18 3.52 -4.58
CA PRO A 47 -20.85 4.10 -4.82
C PRO A 47 -19.87 4.03 -3.64
N LYS A 48 -20.39 4.07 -2.40
CA LYS A 48 -19.62 3.98 -1.14
C LYS A 48 -19.30 2.55 -0.69
N MET A 49 -19.53 1.55 -1.54
CA MET A 49 -19.39 0.13 -1.20
C MET A 49 -18.02 -0.21 -0.60
N LEU A 50 -16.93 0.33 -1.15
CA LEU A 50 -15.58 0.09 -0.62
C LEU A 50 -15.45 0.50 0.84
N GLY A 51 -15.88 1.72 1.18
CA GLY A 51 -15.84 2.23 2.55
C GLY A 51 -16.70 1.43 3.52
N LEU A 52 -17.91 1.06 3.09
CA LEU A 52 -18.85 0.27 3.92
C LEU A 52 -18.33 -1.13 4.24
N LEU A 53 -17.63 -1.78 3.30
CA LEU A 53 -17.00 -3.07 3.54
C LEU A 53 -15.72 -2.92 4.36
N ALA A 54 -14.89 -1.91 4.05
CA ALA A 54 -13.63 -1.65 4.76
C ALA A 54 -13.86 -1.35 6.26
N GLN A 55 -14.93 -0.63 6.61
CA GLN A 55 -15.31 -0.33 7.99
C GLN A 55 -15.66 -1.56 8.84
N GLN A 56 -15.97 -2.70 8.21
CA GLN A 56 -16.31 -3.94 8.90
C GLN A 56 -15.07 -4.79 9.24
N VAL A 57 -13.90 -4.44 8.74
CA VAL A 57 -12.64 -5.18 8.97
C VAL A 57 -12.15 -4.87 10.39
N SER A 58 -12.16 -5.88 11.27
CA SER A 58 -12.10 -5.66 12.73
C SER A 58 -10.77 -5.06 13.20
N GLN A 59 -9.65 -5.48 12.61
CA GLN A 59 -8.31 -4.94 12.86
C GLN A 59 -7.90 -3.88 11.84
N GLY A 60 -8.70 -3.64 10.80
CA GLY A 60 -8.49 -2.62 9.79
C GLY A 60 -7.83 -3.08 8.48
N VAL A 61 -7.76 -2.15 7.54
CA VAL A 61 -7.25 -2.37 6.18
C VAL A 61 -5.77 -1.99 6.08
N ILE A 62 -4.98 -2.83 5.42
CA ILE A 62 -3.59 -2.58 5.05
C ILE A 62 -3.51 -2.43 3.53
N LEU A 63 -3.07 -1.27 3.05
CA LEU A 63 -2.88 -1.02 1.62
C LEU A 63 -1.42 -1.26 1.25
N VAL A 64 -1.17 -2.00 0.18
CA VAL A 64 0.17 -2.21 -0.39
C VAL A 64 0.23 -1.50 -1.74
N VAL A 65 1.13 -0.53 -1.85
CA VAL A 65 1.26 0.34 -3.02
C VAL A 65 2.72 0.45 -3.47
N GLY A 66 2.91 0.72 -4.74
CA GLY A 66 4.22 0.85 -5.38
C GLY A 66 4.19 0.26 -6.78
N THR A 67 5.19 0.53 -7.58
CA THR A 67 5.26 0.01 -8.96
C THR A 67 5.44 -1.51 -8.93
N ASN A 68 6.44 -1.98 -8.17
CA ASN A 68 6.87 -3.37 -8.15
C ASN A 68 6.71 -4.02 -6.76
N GLY A 69 6.59 -5.35 -6.75
CA GLY A 69 6.64 -6.16 -5.52
C GLY A 69 5.35 -6.20 -4.68
N LYS A 70 4.26 -5.58 -5.14
CA LYS A 70 2.96 -5.55 -4.43
C LYS A 70 2.45 -6.94 -4.08
N THR A 71 2.38 -7.83 -5.07
CA THR A 71 1.82 -9.20 -4.92
C THR A 71 2.68 -10.09 -4.05
N THR A 72 4.00 -10.05 -4.19
CA THR A 72 4.90 -10.82 -3.33
C THR A 72 4.76 -10.36 -1.87
N THR A 73 4.75 -9.04 -1.64
CA THR A 73 4.67 -8.47 -0.30
C THR A 73 3.33 -8.73 0.36
N SER A 74 2.23 -8.59 -0.39
CA SER A 74 0.87 -8.85 0.11
C SER A 74 0.69 -10.33 0.51
N LEU A 75 1.23 -11.26 -0.28
CA LEU A 75 1.19 -12.70 0.00
C LEU A 75 2.02 -13.07 1.24
N LEU A 76 3.22 -12.49 1.40
CA LEU A 76 4.05 -12.68 2.58
C LEU A 76 3.35 -12.16 3.84
N LEU A 77 2.82 -10.94 3.79
CA LEU A 77 2.08 -10.35 4.90
C LEU A 77 0.84 -11.18 5.26
N ARG A 78 0.11 -11.66 4.26
CA ARG A 78 -1.03 -12.56 4.44
C ARG A 78 -0.61 -13.83 5.16
N LYS A 79 0.48 -14.48 4.72
CA LYS A 79 0.98 -15.71 5.33
C LYS A 79 1.31 -15.49 6.80
N ILE A 80 2.03 -14.42 7.13
CA ILE A 80 2.39 -14.06 8.51
C ILE A 80 1.14 -13.90 9.39
N LEU A 81 0.14 -13.15 8.93
CA LEU A 81 -1.07 -12.91 9.72
C LEU A 81 -1.96 -14.16 9.85
N VAL A 82 -2.08 -14.96 8.80
CA VAL A 82 -2.82 -16.23 8.85
C VAL A 82 -2.15 -17.22 9.80
N ASP A 83 -0.82 -17.30 9.80
CA ASP A 83 -0.06 -18.16 10.72
C ASP A 83 -0.23 -17.75 12.19
N GLN A 84 -0.57 -16.48 12.44
CA GLN A 84 -0.93 -15.97 13.77
C GLN A 84 -2.41 -16.20 14.12
N GLY A 85 -3.19 -16.86 13.26
CA GLY A 85 -4.59 -17.20 13.50
C GLY A 85 -5.59 -16.12 13.08
N TYR A 86 -5.17 -15.07 12.37
CA TYR A 86 -6.08 -14.04 11.88
C TYR A 86 -6.80 -14.47 10.60
N ARG A 87 -8.07 -14.06 10.44
CA ARG A 87 -8.79 -14.17 9.17
C ARG A 87 -8.40 -12.99 8.29
N VAL A 88 -7.86 -13.27 7.11
CA VAL A 88 -7.31 -12.26 6.22
C VAL A 88 -7.97 -12.31 4.85
N THR A 89 -8.62 -11.20 4.47
CA THR A 89 -9.08 -10.97 3.09
C THR A 89 -7.93 -10.39 2.26
N HIS A 90 -7.76 -10.88 1.03
CA HIS A 90 -6.71 -10.44 0.12
C HIS A 90 -7.19 -10.51 -1.34
N ASN A 91 -6.88 -9.49 -2.15
CA ASN A 91 -7.24 -9.45 -3.58
C ASN A 91 -6.28 -10.29 -4.44
N ALA A 92 -6.29 -11.61 -4.22
CA ALA A 92 -5.35 -12.58 -4.78
C ALA A 92 -5.29 -12.67 -6.32
N THR A 93 -6.24 -12.08 -7.04
CA THR A 93 -6.25 -12.02 -8.51
C THR A 93 -5.37 -10.90 -9.07
N GLY A 94 -4.76 -10.07 -8.21
CA GLY A 94 -4.01 -8.88 -8.63
C GLY A 94 -4.90 -7.73 -9.13
N ALA A 95 -6.22 -7.84 -8.97
CA ALA A 95 -7.16 -6.79 -9.34
C ALA A 95 -7.03 -5.60 -8.38
N ASN A 96 -6.16 -4.66 -8.75
CA ASN A 96 -5.66 -3.54 -7.95
C ASN A 96 -6.47 -2.23 -8.12
N LEU A 97 -7.53 -2.27 -8.93
CA LEU A 97 -8.50 -1.18 -9.10
C LEU A 97 -9.66 -1.33 -8.10
N ILE A 98 -10.42 -0.26 -7.86
CA ILE A 98 -11.51 -0.20 -6.86
C ILE A 98 -12.52 -1.35 -6.97
N ASN A 99 -12.93 -1.72 -8.19
CA ASN A 99 -13.86 -2.83 -8.41
C ASN A 99 -13.24 -4.19 -8.02
N GLY A 100 -11.94 -4.38 -8.23
CA GLY A 100 -11.18 -5.53 -7.75
C GLY A 100 -11.12 -5.59 -6.22
N LEU A 101 -10.85 -4.45 -5.56
CA LEU A 101 -10.84 -4.36 -4.09
C LEU A 101 -12.20 -4.71 -3.49
N ILE A 102 -13.27 -4.15 -4.04
CA ILE A 102 -14.64 -4.45 -3.61
C ILE A 102 -14.94 -5.94 -3.85
N THR A 103 -14.55 -6.48 -5.00
CA THR A 103 -14.77 -7.91 -5.31
C THR A 103 -14.11 -8.82 -4.28
N ALA A 104 -12.87 -8.52 -3.87
CA ALA A 104 -12.16 -9.28 -2.85
C ALA A 104 -12.90 -9.26 -1.50
N LEU A 105 -13.34 -8.08 -1.05
CA LEU A 105 -14.11 -7.94 0.20
C LEU A 105 -15.47 -8.65 0.12
N LEU A 106 -16.15 -8.59 -1.02
CA LEU A 106 -17.43 -9.27 -1.22
C LEU A 106 -17.33 -10.79 -1.23
N ALA A 107 -16.18 -11.33 -1.65
CA ALA A 107 -15.95 -12.77 -1.67
C ALA A 107 -16.08 -13.36 -0.26
N ASP A 108 -15.55 -12.64 0.74
CA ASP A 108 -15.55 -13.04 2.15
C ASP A 108 -16.76 -12.50 2.94
N ALA A 109 -17.54 -11.60 2.37
CA ALA A 109 -18.80 -11.15 2.96
C ALA A 109 -19.88 -12.25 2.86
N ASN A 110 -20.85 -12.28 3.76
CA ASN A 110 -22.02 -13.15 3.60
C ASN A 110 -23.05 -12.58 2.59
N LEU A 111 -24.18 -13.26 2.38
CA LEU A 111 -25.23 -12.80 1.44
C LEU A 111 -25.88 -11.46 1.82
N PHE A 112 -25.72 -11.03 3.08
CA PHE A 112 -26.23 -9.75 3.58
C PHE A 112 -25.15 -8.67 3.62
N GLY A 113 -23.96 -8.93 3.08
CA GLY A 113 -22.86 -7.96 3.06
C GLY A 113 -22.11 -7.80 4.38
N ARG A 114 -22.30 -8.73 5.34
CA ARG A 114 -21.51 -8.75 6.58
C ARG A 114 -20.18 -9.44 6.36
N LEU A 115 -19.10 -8.74 6.66
CA LEU A 115 -17.73 -9.24 6.56
C LEU A 115 -17.23 -9.69 7.95
N SER A 116 -16.73 -10.92 8.06
CA SER A 116 -16.16 -11.47 9.29
C SER A 116 -14.65 -11.70 9.13
N THR A 117 -13.94 -10.63 8.82
CA THR A 117 -12.51 -10.60 8.54
C THR A 117 -11.78 -9.76 9.57
N ASP A 118 -10.61 -10.21 10.00
CA ASP A 118 -9.78 -9.48 10.96
C ASP A 118 -8.92 -8.44 10.25
N PHE A 119 -8.18 -8.82 9.21
CA PHE A 119 -7.42 -7.89 8.38
C PHE A 119 -7.79 -7.98 6.90
N ALA A 120 -7.76 -6.86 6.19
CA ALA A 120 -7.81 -6.85 4.73
C ALA A 120 -6.51 -6.30 4.17
N ILE A 121 -5.79 -7.11 3.40
CA ILE A 121 -4.58 -6.70 2.68
C ILE A 121 -4.98 -6.44 1.24
N LEU A 122 -4.89 -5.19 0.80
CA LEU A 122 -5.32 -4.77 -0.51
C LEU A 122 -4.14 -4.21 -1.30
N GLU A 123 -3.78 -4.88 -2.39
CA GLU A 123 -2.87 -4.34 -3.39
C GLU A 123 -3.60 -3.26 -4.18
N VAL A 124 -3.06 -2.05 -4.21
CA VAL A 124 -3.68 -0.91 -4.88
C VAL A 124 -2.73 -0.36 -5.93
N ASP A 125 -3.29 -0.06 -7.10
CA ASP A 125 -2.59 0.65 -8.17
C ASP A 125 -2.16 2.05 -7.71
N GLU A 126 -0.97 2.48 -8.09
CA GLU A 126 -0.38 3.75 -7.68
C GLU A 126 -1.23 4.97 -8.09
N ASN A 127 -1.96 4.88 -9.20
CA ASN A 127 -2.85 5.95 -9.64
C ASN A 127 -4.23 5.89 -8.96
N VAL A 128 -4.57 4.75 -8.36
CA VAL A 128 -5.87 4.51 -7.71
C VAL A 128 -5.84 4.83 -6.22
N LEU A 129 -4.68 4.82 -5.56
CA LEU A 129 -4.56 5.12 -4.13
C LEU A 129 -5.32 6.41 -3.71
N PRO A 130 -5.17 7.57 -4.41
CA PRO A 130 -5.91 8.77 -4.04
C PRO A 130 -7.43 8.63 -4.09
N LEU A 131 -7.96 7.75 -4.94
CA LEU A 131 -9.39 7.47 -5.02
C LEU A 131 -9.85 6.54 -3.91
N VAL A 132 -9.04 5.54 -3.56
CA VAL A 132 -9.32 4.62 -2.45
C VAL A 132 -9.39 5.36 -1.12
N LEU A 133 -8.46 6.29 -0.87
CA LEU A 133 -8.39 7.04 0.38
C LEU A 133 -9.55 8.03 0.60
N LYS A 134 -10.37 8.33 -0.43
CA LYS A 134 -11.59 9.13 -0.27
C LYS A 134 -12.67 8.41 0.53
N ASP A 135 -12.77 7.09 0.35
CA ASP A 135 -13.85 6.27 0.92
C ASP A 135 -13.34 5.23 1.93
N CYS A 136 -12.03 4.98 1.99
CA CYS A 136 -11.40 4.02 2.89
C CYS A 136 -10.35 4.70 3.77
N GLN A 137 -10.48 4.55 5.08
CA GLN A 137 -9.46 4.95 6.05
C GLN A 137 -8.65 3.70 6.46
N PRO A 138 -7.45 3.49 5.90
CA PRO A 138 -6.66 2.32 6.22
C PRO A 138 -5.99 2.46 7.60
N ARG A 139 -5.70 1.30 8.20
CA ARG A 139 -4.83 1.21 9.37
C ARG A 139 -3.37 1.46 9.00
N ALA A 140 -2.95 0.92 7.86
CA ALA A 140 -1.58 1.05 7.39
C ALA A 140 -1.51 1.18 5.86
N ILE A 141 -0.52 1.92 5.38
CA ILE A 141 -0.13 2.01 3.98
C ILE A 141 1.34 1.61 3.88
N LEU A 142 1.63 0.60 3.06
CA LEU A 142 2.97 0.08 2.80
C LEU A 142 3.39 0.52 1.39
N ALA A 143 4.27 1.51 1.31
CA ALA A 143 4.78 2.10 0.08
C ALA A 143 6.13 1.49 -0.30
N LEU A 144 6.13 0.66 -1.35
CA LEU A 144 7.26 -0.22 -1.68
C LEU A 144 8.36 0.46 -2.48
N ASN A 145 8.00 1.11 -3.59
CA ASN A 145 8.91 1.76 -4.53
C ASN A 145 8.09 2.49 -5.60
N LEU A 146 8.69 3.49 -6.26
CA LEU A 146 8.16 4.09 -7.48
C LEU A 146 9.22 4.04 -8.58
N PHE A 147 9.08 3.08 -9.50
CA PHE A 147 9.91 2.95 -10.69
C PHE A 147 9.26 3.66 -11.88
N ARG A 148 10.08 4.00 -12.88
CA ARG A 148 9.58 4.49 -14.17
C ARG A 148 9.15 3.30 -15.01
N ASP A 149 7.87 3.23 -15.34
CA ASP A 149 7.34 2.12 -16.16
C ASP A 149 7.56 2.33 -17.67
N GLN A 150 7.80 3.57 -18.13
CA GLN A 150 8.10 3.89 -19.53
C GLN A 150 9.11 5.04 -19.62
N LEU A 151 10.08 4.93 -20.54
CA LEU A 151 11.20 5.88 -20.72
C LEU A 151 10.77 7.30 -21.17
N ASP A 152 9.52 7.48 -21.62
CA ASP A 152 9.00 8.71 -22.22
C ASP A 152 8.24 9.62 -21.23
N ARG A 153 8.09 9.22 -19.96
CA ARG A 153 7.29 9.97 -18.96
C ARG A 153 8.15 10.67 -17.90
N TYR A 154 8.86 11.72 -18.32
CA TYR A 154 9.52 12.63 -17.37
C TYR A 154 8.50 13.24 -16.39
N GLY A 155 8.73 13.08 -15.08
CA GLY A 155 7.93 13.68 -14.00
C GLY A 155 6.72 12.87 -13.51
N GLU A 156 6.50 11.66 -14.03
CA GLU A 156 5.37 10.82 -13.60
C GLU A 156 5.51 10.33 -12.16
N VAL A 157 6.69 9.86 -11.76
CA VAL A 157 6.98 9.38 -10.41
C VAL A 157 6.79 10.49 -9.37
N ASP A 158 7.32 11.69 -9.64
CA ASP A 158 7.14 12.85 -8.76
C ASP A 158 5.66 13.25 -8.63
N SER A 159 4.93 13.21 -9.75
CA SER A 159 3.50 13.47 -9.77
C SER A 159 2.71 12.45 -8.94
N ILE A 160 3.06 11.16 -9.03
CA ILE A 160 2.45 10.10 -8.21
C ILE A 160 2.73 10.35 -6.73
N SER A 161 3.98 10.62 -6.37
CA SER A 161 4.38 10.92 -4.99
C SER A 161 3.63 12.12 -4.42
N GLN A 162 3.53 13.22 -5.17
CA GLN A 162 2.75 14.39 -4.76
C GLN A 162 1.25 14.08 -4.60
N ARG A 163 0.66 13.26 -5.48
CA ARG A 163 -0.73 12.81 -5.36
C ARG A 163 -0.93 11.96 -4.10
N TRP A 164 0.01 11.06 -3.80
CA TRP A 164 -0.02 10.24 -2.59
C TRP A 164 0.09 11.11 -1.34
N GLN A 165 1.07 12.02 -1.28
CA GLN A 165 1.23 12.92 -0.14
C GLN A 165 -0.06 13.71 0.14
N LYS A 166 -0.68 14.31 -0.90
CA LYS A 166 -1.94 15.05 -0.76
C LYS A 166 -3.10 14.16 -0.30
N ALA A 167 -3.15 12.91 -0.75
CA ALA A 167 -4.21 11.97 -0.38
C ALA A 167 -4.03 11.38 1.01
N ILE A 168 -2.78 11.23 1.48
CA ILE A 168 -2.44 10.70 2.80
C ILE A 168 -2.54 11.79 3.88
N ALA A 169 -2.19 13.04 3.56
CA ALA A 169 -2.23 14.17 4.49
C ALA A 169 -3.51 14.29 5.36
N PRO A 170 -4.74 14.11 4.83
CA PRO A 170 -5.96 14.20 5.64
C PRO A 170 -6.28 12.94 6.46
N LEU A 171 -5.48 11.87 6.37
CA LEU A 171 -5.70 10.67 7.18
C LEU A 171 -5.37 10.94 8.65
N PRO A 172 -5.99 10.21 9.59
CA PRO A 172 -5.66 10.32 11.01
C PRO A 172 -4.16 10.18 11.28
N GLU A 173 -3.63 10.98 12.22
CA GLU A 173 -2.20 10.96 12.56
C GLU A 173 -1.71 9.57 13.02
N ASN A 174 -2.61 8.75 13.59
CA ASN A 174 -2.28 7.39 14.02
C ASN A 174 -2.24 6.36 12.89
N THR A 175 -2.58 6.70 11.65
CA THR A 175 -2.39 5.83 10.49
C THR A 175 -0.89 5.54 10.30
N ILE A 176 -0.55 4.27 10.11
CA ILE A 176 0.84 3.84 9.93
C ILE A 176 1.22 3.97 8.46
N ILE A 177 2.30 4.68 8.16
CA ILE A 177 2.83 4.81 6.79
C ILE A 177 4.22 4.17 6.78
N ALA A 178 4.34 2.99 6.22
CA ALA A 178 5.60 2.27 6.10
C ALA A 178 6.18 2.53 4.72
N VAL A 179 7.30 3.24 4.65
CA VAL A 179 7.92 3.69 3.39
C VAL A 179 9.30 3.09 3.21
N ASN A 180 9.66 2.80 1.96
CA ASN A 180 11.01 2.39 1.61
C ASN A 180 11.97 3.60 1.65
N ALA A 181 12.94 3.57 2.56
CA ALA A 181 13.96 4.60 2.71
C ALA A 181 14.98 4.59 1.56
N ASP A 182 15.17 3.44 0.92
CA ASP A 182 16.09 3.28 -0.21
C ASP A 182 15.59 4.07 -1.43
N ASP A 183 14.28 4.31 -1.53
CA ASP A 183 13.68 5.13 -2.58
C ASP A 183 13.70 6.63 -2.14
N PRO A 184 14.49 7.52 -2.76
CA PRO A 184 14.54 8.94 -2.41
C PRO A 184 13.19 9.64 -2.49
N THR A 185 12.35 9.30 -3.46
CA THR A 185 11.05 9.95 -3.64
C THR A 185 10.08 9.55 -2.52
N LEU A 186 10.05 8.28 -2.14
CA LEU A 186 9.20 7.81 -1.02
C LEU A 186 9.75 8.24 0.34
N SER A 187 11.06 8.25 0.51
CA SER A 187 11.71 8.75 1.72
C SER A 187 11.36 10.22 1.97
N HIS A 188 11.43 11.04 0.92
CA HIS A 188 11.02 12.44 0.96
C HIS A 188 9.54 12.60 1.28
N LEU A 189 8.66 11.82 0.63
CA LEU A 189 7.23 11.82 0.92
C LEU A 189 6.99 11.56 2.41
N GLY A 190 7.61 10.52 2.97
CA GLY A 190 7.48 10.16 4.38
C GLY A 190 7.89 11.31 5.32
N GLN A 191 8.97 12.03 5.00
CA GLN A 191 9.45 13.15 5.83
C GLN A 191 8.49 14.35 5.85
N LYS A 192 7.51 14.39 4.93
CA LYS A 192 6.51 15.46 4.82
C LYS A 192 5.15 15.11 5.44
N LEU A 193 4.98 13.90 5.95
CA LEU A 193 3.71 13.44 6.52
C LEU A 193 3.67 13.68 8.03
N ALA A 194 2.49 14.01 8.55
CA ALA A 194 2.23 14.12 9.99
C ALA A 194 1.82 12.77 10.63
N GLN A 195 1.56 11.77 9.79
CA GLN A 195 1.19 10.42 10.21
C GLN A 195 2.36 9.69 10.88
N ARG A 196 2.08 8.52 11.48
CA ARG A 196 3.12 7.65 12.06
C ARG A 196 3.91 6.97 10.94
N VAL A 197 4.98 7.62 10.49
CA VAL A 197 5.85 7.11 9.43
C VAL A 197 6.91 6.16 10.02
N CYS A 198 7.04 4.98 9.42
CA CYS A 198 8.16 4.08 9.66
C CYS A 198 8.90 3.78 8.36
N TYR A 199 10.22 3.62 8.48
CA TYR A 199 11.12 3.45 7.35
C TYR A 199 11.68 2.03 7.35
N PHE A 200 11.58 1.34 6.22
CA PHE A 200 12.30 0.09 5.96
C PHE A 200 13.29 0.31 4.82
N GLY A 201 14.33 -0.51 4.75
CA GLY A 201 15.35 -0.40 3.72
C GLY A 201 16.55 -1.25 4.08
N LEU A 202 17.49 -1.36 3.14
CA LEU A 202 18.74 -2.11 3.34
C LEU A 202 19.79 -1.25 4.04
N SER A 203 20.77 -1.87 4.68
CA SER A 203 21.88 -1.20 5.37
C SER A 203 23.20 -1.96 5.21
N GLU A 204 23.31 -2.78 4.18
CA GLU A 204 24.40 -3.71 3.92
C GLU A 204 25.23 -3.26 2.70
N PRO A 205 26.31 -2.48 2.88
CA PRO A 205 27.14 -2.01 1.78
C PRO A 205 27.72 -3.13 0.89
N ASP A 206 27.89 -4.33 1.44
CA ASP A 206 28.38 -5.50 0.69
C ASP A 206 27.38 -6.00 -0.36
N LEU A 207 26.13 -5.53 -0.33
CA LEU A 207 25.10 -5.85 -1.32
C LEU A 207 24.96 -4.78 -2.41
N TYR A 208 25.82 -3.75 -2.42
CA TYR A 208 25.82 -2.77 -3.50
C TYR A 208 26.16 -3.43 -4.84
N LEU A 209 25.59 -2.91 -5.91
CA LEU A 209 25.98 -3.25 -7.27
C LEU A 209 27.42 -2.80 -7.53
N GLU A 210 28.19 -3.65 -8.21
CA GLU A 210 29.60 -3.37 -8.56
C GLU A 210 29.74 -2.11 -9.44
N GLU A 211 28.74 -1.87 -10.30
CA GLU A 211 28.65 -0.66 -11.12
C GLU A 211 27.26 -0.04 -10.95
N ILE A 212 27.22 1.29 -10.79
CA ILE A 212 25.96 2.04 -10.81
C ILE A 212 25.47 2.05 -12.27
N PRO A 213 24.31 1.43 -12.59
CA PRO A 213 23.84 1.38 -13.96
C PRO A 213 23.70 2.79 -14.53
N HIS A 214 24.19 3.06 -15.74
CA HIS A 214 24.10 4.39 -16.36
C HIS A 214 22.65 4.91 -16.56
N ALA A 215 21.64 4.04 -16.37
CA ALA A 215 20.21 4.33 -16.44
C ALA A 215 19.55 4.21 -15.05
N VAL A 216 19.93 5.09 -14.11
CA VAL A 216 19.23 5.19 -12.82
C VAL A 216 17.96 6.04 -13.00
N ASP A 217 16.81 5.48 -12.63
CA ASP A 217 15.48 6.08 -12.84
C ASP A 217 15.20 7.31 -11.95
N SER A 218 16.01 7.61 -10.93
CA SER A 218 15.83 8.80 -10.11
C SER A 218 17.13 9.24 -9.46
N ILE A 219 17.91 10.02 -10.21
CA ILE A 219 19.17 10.60 -9.73
C ILE A 219 18.98 12.01 -9.17
N TYR A 220 17.78 12.59 -9.18
CA TYR A 220 17.57 13.97 -8.74
C TYR A 220 16.90 14.02 -7.37
N CYS A 221 17.31 14.99 -6.56
CA CYS A 221 16.78 15.23 -5.25
C CYS A 221 15.32 15.70 -5.35
N PRO A 222 14.34 15.00 -4.73
CA PRO A 222 12.93 15.39 -4.79
C PRO A 222 12.64 16.72 -4.06
N GLN A 223 13.60 17.23 -3.27
CA GLN A 223 13.47 18.48 -2.54
C GLN A 223 13.95 19.71 -3.33
N CYS A 224 15.07 19.61 -4.07
CA CYS A 224 15.70 20.77 -4.72
C CYS A 224 16.08 20.55 -6.20
N GLY A 225 15.87 19.35 -6.74
CA GLY A 225 16.19 19.00 -8.14
C GLY A 225 17.68 18.79 -8.45
N THR A 226 18.59 18.99 -7.49
CA THR A 226 20.02 18.71 -7.67
C THR A 226 20.27 17.21 -7.79
N SER A 227 21.25 16.78 -8.58
CA SER A 227 21.66 15.37 -8.63
C SER A 227 22.08 14.87 -7.24
N LEU A 228 21.64 13.68 -6.88
CA LEU A 228 22.00 12.98 -5.65
C LEU A 228 23.34 12.28 -5.82
N ASP A 229 24.15 12.34 -4.78
CA ASP A 229 25.36 11.54 -4.63
C ASP A 229 24.98 10.22 -3.98
N TYR A 230 25.30 9.10 -4.63
CA TYR A 230 25.06 7.76 -4.09
C TYR A 230 26.36 7.18 -3.53
N ARG A 231 26.31 6.75 -2.27
CA ARG A 231 27.36 5.90 -1.68
C ARG A 231 27.35 4.49 -2.27
N GLY A 232 26.16 4.00 -2.60
CA GLY A 232 25.94 2.71 -3.21
C GLY A 232 24.48 2.51 -3.60
N VAL A 233 24.26 1.63 -4.57
CA VAL A 233 22.95 1.32 -5.12
C VAL A 233 22.70 -0.17 -4.99
N TYR A 234 21.50 -0.54 -4.53
CA TYR A 234 21.05 -1.94 -4.48
C TYR A 234 20.32 -2.32 -5.77
N LEU A 235 19.48 -1.41 -6.30
CA LEU A 235 18.68 -1.64 -7.51
C LEU A 235 18.19 -0.32 -8.10
N SER A 236 18.51 -0.01 -9.36
CA SER A 236 18.13 1.25 -10.04
C SER A 236 18.43 2.50 -9.17
N HIS A 237 17.42 3.22 -8.67
CA HIS A 237 17.56 4.38 -7.79
C HIS A 237 17.47 4.05 -6.29
N LEU A 238 17.28 2.77 -5.95
CA LEU A 238 17.20 2.33 -4.56
C LEU A 238 18.61 2.17 -3.98
N GLY A 239 18.94 2.98 -2.97
CA GLY A 239 20.29 2.98 -2.42
C GLY A 239 20.52 3.95 -1.28
N ASP A 240 21.80 4.16 -0.98
CA ASP A 240 22.27 5.11 0.02
C ASP A 240 22.66 6.41 -0.70
N TYR A 241 21.81 7.44 -0.56
CA TYR A 241 21.97 8.73 -1.24
C TYR A 241 22.05 9.91 -0.27
N GLN A 242 22.71 10.98 -0.74
CA GLN A 242 22.75 12.29 -0.12
C GLN A 242 22.71 13.40 -1.18
N CYS A 243 22.02 14.50 -0.90
CA CYS A 243 21.97 15.67 -1.75
C CYS A 243 23.07 16.65 -1.32
N PRO A 244 24.04 16.97 -2.19
CA PRO A 244 25.13 17.89 -1.86
C PRO A 244 24.66 19.35 -1.71
N SER A 245 23.48 19.68 -2.24
CA SER A 245 22.95 21.07 -2.24
C SER A 245 22.09 21.39 -1.02
N CYS A 246 21.13 20.51 -0.68
CA CYS A 246 20.16 20.79 0.39
C CYS A 246 20.27 19.86 1.61
N GLY A 247 21.19 18.90 1.60
CA GLY A 247 21.41 17.96 2.72
C GLY A 247 20.35 16.86 2.87
N PHE A 248 19.36 16.77 1.96
CA PHE A 248 18.43 15.65 1.92
C PHE A 248 19.20 14.33 1.78
N GLN A 249 18.90 13.35 2.63
CA GLN A 249 19.59 12.06 2.64
C GLN A 249 18.64 10.94 3.03
N LYS A 250 19.06 9.69 2.77
CA LYS A 250 18.34 8.51 3.21
C LYS A 250 18.13 8.53 4.72
N VAL A 251 16.89 8.29 5.14
CA VAL A 251 16.54 8.11 6.55
C VAL A 251 17.01 6.74 7.01
N SER A 252 17.63 6.66 8.19
CA SER A 252 18.02 5.37 8.76
C SER A 252 16.78 4.48 8.98
N PRO A 253 16.72 3.27 8.41
CA PRO A 253 15.56 2.40 8.55
C PRO A 253 15.41 1.92 10.01
N LEU A 254 14.16 1.77 10.45
CA LEU A 254 13.81 1.22 11.77
C LEU A 254 13.92 -0.31 11.82
N SER A 255 13.96 -0.97 10.67
CA SER A 255 14.11 -2.42 10.54
C SER A 255 15.25 -2.73 9.57
N THR A 256 16.40 -3.11 10.09
CA THR A 256 17.50 -3.68 9.32
C THR A 256 17.10 -5.09 8.87
N VAL A 257 17.06 -5.35 7.57
CA VAL A 257 16.85 -6.70 7.04
C VAL A 257 18.20 -7.41 6.96
N VAL A 258 18.56 -8.14 8.01
CA VAL A 258 19.71 -9.06 7.97
C VAL A 258 19.39 -10.19 6.98
N SER A 259 20.01 -10.16 5.80
CA SER A 259 19.94 -11.29 4.86
C SER A 259 21.25 -12.09 4.88
N GLY A 260 21.12 -13.36 5.25
CA GLY A 260 22.14 -14.41 5.21
C GLY A 260 21.43 -15.76 5.36
N PRO A 261 22.02 -16.90 4.94
CA PRO A 261 21.31 -18.18 4.70
C PRO A 261 20.78 -18.89 5.96
N LYS A 262 20.74 -18.21 7.11
CA LYS A 262 20.02 -18.64 8.30
C LYS A 262 19.27 -17.42 8.85
N PHE A 263 17.95 -17.42 8.69
CA PHE A 263 17.04 -16.46 9.33
C PHE A 263 17.43 -16.29 10.80
N SER A 264 17.96 -15.12 11.16
CA SER A 264 18.04 -14.64 12.54
C SER A 264 17.42 -13.26 12.57
N SER A 265 16.12 -13.22 12.85
CA SER A 265 15.35 -12.00 13.05
C SER A 265 15.91 -11.21 14.23
N VAL A 266 16.37 -9.98 13.97
CA VAL A 266 16.53 -8.96 15.01
C VAL A 266 15.72 -7.74 14.57
N PHE A 267 14.54 -7.57 15.16
CA PHE A 267 13.76 -6.34 15.05
C PHE A 267 14.22 -5.39 16.17
N THR A 268 15.09 -4.44 15.88
CA THR A 268 15.40 -3.34 16.81
C THR A 268 14.49 -2.16 16.52
N THR A 269 13.44 -1.98 17.31
CA THR A 269 12.67 -0.73 17.29
C THR A 269 13.48 0.36 18.00
N ASN A 270 14.13 1.25 17.25
CA ASN A 270 14.58 2.52 17.81
C ASN A 270 13.36 3.42 17.97
N THR A 271 12.64 3.25 19.07
CA THR A 271 11.78 4.33 19.57
C THR A 271 12.71 5.39 20.13
N THR A 272 12.79 6.54 19.48
CA THR A 272 13.30 7.75 20.13
C THR A 272 12.39 8.03 21.34
N PRO A 273 12.92 8.06 22.57
CA PRO A 273 12.10 8.41 23.72
C PRO A 273 11.69 9.88 23.57
N SER A 274 10.38 10.12 23.59
CA SER A 274 9.82 11.45 23.80
C SER A 274 10.42 12.07 25.08
N PRO A 275 10.86 13.33 25.07
CA PRO A 275 11.34 13.97 26.29
C PRO A 275 10.21 14.01 27.35
N PRO A 276 10.52 13.87 28.64
CA PRO A 276 9.53 13.93 29.70
C PRO A 276 8.85 15.30 29.67
N VAL A 277 7.53 15.27 29.59
CA VAL A 277 6.68 16.42 29.89
C VAL A 277 6.83 16.66 31.40
N TRP A 278 7.54 17.72 31.77
CA TRP A 278 7.50 18.30 33.11
C TRP A 278 6.48 19.43 33.12
#